data_AF-A0A1M6WGM7-F1
#
_entry.id   AF-A0A1M6WGM7-F1
#
_cell.length_a   1.000
_cell.length_b   1.000
_cell.length_c   1.000
_cell.angle_alpha   90.00
_cell.angle_beta   90.00
_cell.angle_gamma   90.00
#
_symmetry.space_group_name_H-M   'P 1'
#
loop_
_entity.id
_entity.type
_entity.pdbx_description
1 polymer ?
#
loop_
_entity_poly.entity_id
_entity_poly.type
_entity_poly.pdbx_seq_one_letter_code
_entity_poly.pdbx_strand_id
1 'polypeptide(L)'
;MPGAKVEEQAEEILRDDLPREKFNLDQVNEGWKRFLDRLKVEHNIPSYNALMTTKLEVVEDEIIFEFSSHSSEQEFDEYRDRIRNSLRAHLKNHYFTIQIKFSEREAENHILSKKEKFEKLLEKNPILLKLKEDFGLDLFE
;
A
#
# COMPACT_ATOMS: atom_id res chain seq x y z
N MET A 1 22.75 11.21 5.37
CA MET A 1 22.97 11.57 3.94
C MET A 1 21.65 12.09 3.37
N PRO A 2 21.63 13.19 2.62
CA PRO A 2 20.43 14.00 2.32
C PRO A 2 19.77 13.63 0.97
N GLY A 3 19.65 12.33 0.65
CA GLY A 3 19.24 11.86 -0.68
C GLY A 3 17.73 11.93 -0.96
N ALA A 4 16.87 11.73 0.05
CA ALA A 4 15.43 11.59 -0.19
C ALA A 4 14.74 12.89 -0.65
N LYS A 5 15.23 14.05 -0.20
CA LYS A 5 14.57 15.34 -0.46
C LYS A 5 14.84 15.89 -1.87
N VAL A 6 15.89 15.40 -2.53
CA VAL A 6 16.29 15.86 -3.87
C VAL A 6 15.57 15.08 -4.96
N GLU A 7 15.23 13.81 -4.74
CA GLU A 7 14.46 12.98 -5.67
C GLU A 7 13.00 13.41 -5.78
N GLU A 8 12.32 13.71 -4.67
CA GLU A 8 10.93 14.19 -4.68
C GLU A 8 10.76 15.50 -5.46
N GLN A 9 11.66 16.47 -5.25
CA GLN A 9 11.61 17.77 -5.94
C GLN A 9 11.95 17.67 -7.44
N ALA A 10 12.81 16.72 -7.84
CA ALA A 10 13.14 16.50 -9.24
C ALA A 10 12.00 15.79 -10.00
N GLU A 11 11.26 14.89 -9.35
CA GLU A 11 10.06 14.28 -9.95
C GLU A 11 8.92 15.29 -10.14
N GLU A 12 8.77 16.27 -9.25
CA GLU A 12 7.67 17.23 -9.27
C GLU A 12 7.71 18.14 -10.51
N ILE A 13 8.91 18.59 -10.90
CA ILE A 13 9.13 19.50 -12.05
C ILE A 13 8.85 18.80 -13.41
N LEU A 14 9.00 17.47 -13.48
CA LEU A 14 8.76 16.69 -14.71
C LEU A 14 7.28 16.36 -14.95
N ARG A 15 6.42 16.49 -13.95
CA ARG A 15 5.03 16.01 -14.06
C ARG A 15 4.10 16.97 -14.77
N ASP A 16 4.40 18.27 -14.84
CA ASP A 16 3.42 19.32 -15.19
C ASP A 16 2.75 19.15 -16.58
N ASP A 17 3.40 18.47 -17.52
CA ASP A 17 2.86 18.17 -18.87
C ASP A 17 2.18 16.80 -19.00
N LEU A 18 2.07 16.01 -17.92
CA LEU A 18 1.50 14.67 -17.98
C LEU A 18 -0.05 14.68 -17.95
N PRO A 19 -0.71 13.71 -18.63
CA PRO A 19 -2.16 13.57 -18.63
C PRO A 19 -2.79 13.51 -17.21
N ARG A 20 -3.90 14.23 -17.05
CA ARG A 20 -4.75 14.32 -15.84
C ARG A 20 -6.20 13.96 -16.17
N GLU A 21 -6.41 12.87 -16.91
CA GLU A 21 -7.78 12.45 -17.24
C GLU A 21 -8.51 12.01 -15.96
N LYS A 22 -9.77 12.42 -15.80
CA LYS A 22 -10.61 11.93 -14.71
C LYS A 22 -10.87 10.44 -14.92
N PHE A 23 -10.80 9.68 -13.84
CA PHE A 23 -11.09 8.26 -13.85
C PHE A 23 -12.22 7.91 -12.90
N ASN A 24 -12.83 6.75 -13.12
CA ASN A 24 -13.84 6.18 -12.23
C ASN A 24 -13.41 4.78 -11.75
N LEU A 25 -14.15 4.24 -10.80
CA LEU A 25 -13.89 2.92 -10.22
C LEU A 25 -13.91 1.80 -11.28
N ASP A 26 -14.78 1.87 -12.28
CA ASP A 26 -14.85 0.84 -13.34
C ASP A 26 -13.55 0.80 -14.16
N GLN A 27 -13.01 1.95 -14.55
CA GLN A 27 -11.73 2.04 -15.25
C GLN A 27 -10.57 1.54 -14.40
N VAL A 28 -10.57 1.84 -13.10
CA VAL A 28 -9.56 1.31 -12.17
C VAL A 28 -9.66 -0.21 -12.07
N ASN A 29 -10.87 -0.75 -11.94
CA ASN A 29 -11.13 -2.20 -11.91
C ASN A 29 -10.69 -2.88 -13.21
N GLU A 30 -10.95 -2.29 -14.36
CA GLU A 30 -10.49 -2.80 -15.65
C GLU A 30 -8.95 -2.83 -15.74
N GLY A 31 -8.30 -1.73 -15.36
CA GLY A 31 -6.84 -1.64 -15.31
C GLY A 31 -6.22 -2.65 -14.34
N TRP A 32 -6.83 -2.82 -13.17
CA TRP A 32 -6.43 -3.80 -12.17
C TRP A 32 -6.58 -5.24 -12.67
N LYS A 33 -7.73 -5.57 -13.25
CA LYS A 33 -7.97 -6.90 -13.83
C LYS A 33 -6.96 -7.22 -14.93
N ARG A 34 -6.65 -6.25 -15.80
CA ARG A 34 -5.59 -6.41 -16.83
C ARG A 34 -4.22 -6.67 -16.20
N PHE A 35 -3.92 -6.04 -15.07
CA PHE A 35 -2.69 -6.31 -14.34
C PHE A 35 -2.67 -7.73 -13.77
N LEU A 36 -3.75 -8.17 -13.12
CA LEU A 36 -3.89 -9.54 -12.61
C LEU A 36 -3.80 -10.60 -13.71
N ASP A 37 -4.40 -10.35 -14.88
CA ASP A 37 -4.32 -11.27 -16.02
C ASP A 37 -2.90 -11.36 -16.59
N ARG A 38 -2.11 -10.28 -16.52
CA ARG A 38 -0.68 -10.35 -16.87
C ARG A 38 0.11 -11.22 -15.90
N LEU A 39 -0.17 -11.15 -14.59
CA LEU A 39 0.48 -12.05 -13.63
C LEU A 39 0.22 -13.53 -13.93
N LYS A 40 -0.99 -13.88 -14.40
CA LYS A 40 -1.29 -15.25 -14.86
C LYS A 40 -0.46 -15.66 -16.07
N VAL A 41 -0.35 -14.78 -17.06
CA VAL A 41 0.41 -15.02 -18.30
C VAL A 41 1.91 -15.14 -18.00
N GLU A 42 2.41 -14.38 -17.03
CA GLU A 42 3.79 -14.45 -16.52
C GLU A 42 4.04 -15.68 -15.62
N HIS A 43 3.07 -16.59 -15.48
CA HIS A 43 3.10 -17.76 -14.59
C HIS A 43 3.30 -17.44 -13.10
N ASN A 44 3.00 -16.21 -12.67
CA ASN A 44 3.10 -15.79 -11.30
C ASN A 44 1.78 -16.01 -10.52
N ILE A 45 1.43 -17.29 -10.42
CA ILE A 45 0.19 -17.75 -9.79
C ILE A 45 0.09 -17.39 -8.29
N PRO A 46 1.18 -17.46 -7.47
CA PRO A 46 1.12 -17.06 -6.07
C PRO A 46 0.70 -15.61 -5.88
N SER A 47 1.37 -14.67 -6.56
CA SER A 47 1.06 -13.25 -6.48
C SER A 47 -0.33 -12.93 -7.03
N TYR A 48 -0.75 -13.60 -8.11
CA TYR A 48 -2.14 -13.49 -8.60
C TYR A 48 -3.15 -13.89 -7.51
N ASN A 49 -2.96 -15.03 -6.86
CA ASN A 49 -3.89 -15.53 -5.83
C ASN A 49 -3.92 -14.61 -4.61
N ALA A 50 -2.78 -14.03 -4.21
CA ALA A 50 -2.69 -13.11 -3.09
C ALA A 50 -3.39 -11.77 -3.37
N LEU A 51 -3.37 -11.30 -4.61
CA LEU A 51 -3.87 -9.99 -5.02
C LEU A 51 -5.29 -10.00 -5.59
N MET A 52 -5.79 -11.13 -6.10
CA MET A 52 -7.11 -11.20 -6.75
C MET A 52 -8.29 -10.91 -5.83
N THR A 53 -8.12 -11.03 -4.50
CA THR A 53 -9.17 -10.76 -3.50
C THR A 53 -9.19 -9.31 -3.03
N THR A 54 -8.28 -8.48 -3.54
CA THR A 54 -8.18 -7.06 -3.18
C THR A 54 -9.41 -6.31 -3.65
N LYS A 55 -10.04 -5.54 -2.75
CA LYS A 55 -11.12 -4.63 -3.12
C LYS A 55 -10.56 -3.25 -3.43
N LEU A 56 -11.22 -2.56 -4.34
CA LEU A 56 -10.81 -1.24 -4.81
C LEU A 56 -11.92 -0.23 -4.56
N GLU A 57 -11.54 0.95 -4.11
CA GLU A 57 -12.41 2.11 -4.02
C GLU A 57 -11.70 3.31 -4.65
N VAL A 58 -12.49 4.27 -5.14
CA VAL A 58 -11.98 5.54 -5.65
C VAL A 58 -12.63 6.66 -4.88
N VAL A 59 -11.80 7.53 -4.29
CA VAL A 59 -12.23 8.73 -3.58
C VAL A 59 -11.48 9.89 -4.20
N GLU A 60 -12.20 10.72 -4.98
CA GLU A 60 -11.60 11.82 -5.75
C GLU A 60 -10.51 11.31 -6.71
N ASP A 61 -9.25 11.69 -6.48
CA ASP A 61 -8.08 11.23 -7.23
C ASP A 61 -7.27 10.16 -6.47
N GLU A 62 -7.83 9.57 -5.40
CA GLU A 62 -7.20 8.51 -4.63
C GLU A 62 -7.77 7.13 -4.99
N ILE A 63 -6.89 6.16 -5.19
CA ILE A 63 -7.25 4.75 -5.37
C ILE A 63 -6.91 4.00 -4.08
N ILE A 64 -7.92 3.40 -3.47
CA ILE A 64 -7.80 2.70 -2.20
C ILE A 64 -7.79 1.20 -2.44
N PHE A 65 -6.72 0.53 -2.01
CA PHE A 65 -6.58 -0.91 -2.04
C PHE A 65 -6.89 -1.46 -0.64
N GLU A 66 -8.00 -2.20 -0.52
CA GLU A 66 -8.35 -2.89 0.72
C GLU A 66 -7.84 -4.34 0.66
N PHE A 67 -6.85 -4.64 1.50
CA PHE A 67 -6.31 -6.00 1.63
C PHE A 67 -6.98 -6.78 2.77
N SER A 68 -7.22 -8.06 2.49
CA SER A 68 -7.74 -9.03 3.46
C SER A 68 -6.65 -9.76 4.23
N SER A 69 -5.37 -9.49 3.97
CA SER A 69 -4.25 -10.04 4.74
C SER A 69 -2.97 -9.21 4.58
N HIS A 70 -2.07 -9.27 5.57
CA HIS A 70 -0.72 -8.68 5.47
C HIS A 70 0.12 -9.34 4.36
N SER A 71 -0.08 -10.62 4.08
CA SER A 71 0.60 -11.30 2.97
C SER A 71 0.23 -10.68 1.62
N SER A 72 -1.05 -10.33 1.43
CA SER A 72 -1.51 -9.65 0.21
C SER A 72 -0.91 -8.25 0.07
N GLU A 73 -0.74 -7.52 1.17
CA GLU A 73 -0.06 -6.21 1.18
C GLU A 73 1.42 -6.36 0.81
N GLN A 74 2.13 -7.33 1.40
CA GLN A 74 3.54 -7.56 1.08
C GLN A 74 3.73 -7.90 -0.40
N GLU A 75 2.90 -8.78 -0.95
CA GLU A 75 2.89 -9.06 -2.37
C GLU A 75 2.58 -7.80 -3.18
N PHE A 76 1.63 -6.96 -2.74
CA PHE A 76 1.35 -5.70 -3.43
C PHE A 76 2.57 -4.77 -3.45
N ASP A 77 3.31 -4.68 -2.35
CA ASP A 77 4.49 -3.81 -2.24
C ASP A 77 5.58 -4.22 -3.25
N GLU A 78 5.78 -5.52 -3.47
CA GLU A 78 6.71 -6.04 -4.48
C GLU A 78 6.34 -5.60 -5.92
N TYR A 79 5.04 -5.48 -6.21
CA TYR A 79 4.55 -5.05 -7.53
C TYR A 79 4.12 -3.58 -7.58
N ARG A 80 4.29 -2.80 -6.50
CA ARG A 80 3.69 -1.48 -6.33
C ARG A 80 3.97 -0.54 -7.49
N ASP A 81 5.22 -0.48 -7.93
CA ASP A 81 5.62 0.39 -9.04
C ASP A 81 5.09 -0.12 -10.40
N ARG A 82 5.06 -1.44 -10.61
CA ARG A 82 4.47 -2.04 -11.83
C ARG A 82 2.97 -1.79 -11.91
N ILE A 83 2.27 -1.91 -10.79
CA ILE A 83 0.84 -1.63 -10.67
C ILE A 83 0.57 -0.15 -10.94
N ARG A 84 1.31 0.74 -10.25
CA ARG A 84 1.19 2.19 -10.44
C ARG A 84 1.38 2.58 -11.89
N ASN A 85 2.46 2.10 -12.53
CA ASN A 85 2.74 2.42 -13.93
C ASN A 85 1.70 1.84 -14.89
N SER A 86 1.18 0.64 -14.61
CA SER A 86 0.07 0.06 -15.37
C SER A 86 -1.18 0.93 -15.29
N LEU A 87 -1.57 1.35 -14.09
CA LEU A 87 -2.76 2.18 -13.89
C LEU A 87 -2.58 3.57 -14.49
N ARG A 88 -1.40 4.18 -14.38
CA ARG A 88 -1.08 5.45 -15.06
C ARG A 88 -1.28 5.37 -16.57
N ALA A 89 -0.75 4.32 -17.19
CA ALA A 89 -0.91 4.10 -18.63
C ALA A 89 -2.36 3.83 -19.03
N HIS A 90 -3.12 3.11 -18.20
CA HIS A 90 -4.51 2.76 -18.48
C HIS A 90 -5.48 3.94 -18.28
N LEU A 91 -5.35 4.63 -17.15
CA LEU A 91 -6.21 5.74 -16.75
C LEU A 91 -5.81 7.07 -17.41
N LYS A 92 -4.62 7.14 -18.01
CA LYS A 92 -4.00 8.38 -18.51
C LYS A 92 -4.06 9.49 -17.45
N ASN A 93 -3.73 9.11 -16.22
CA ASN A 93 -3.64 10.00 -15.09
C ASN A 93 -2.38 9.65 -14.30
N HIS A 94 -1.47 10.60 -14.18
CA HIS A 94 -0.21 10.43 -13.45
C HIS A 94 -0.24 10.91 -12.00
N TYR A 95 -1.35 11.53 -11.61
CA TYR A 95 -1.50 12.32 -10.39
C TYR A 95 -2.33 11.64 -9.32
N PHE A 96 -2.93 10.48 -9.62
CA PHE A 96 -3.63 9.72 -8.59
C PHE A 96 -2.68 9.20 -7.51
N THR A 97 -3.18 9.13 -6.28
CA THR A 97 -2.48 8.52 -5.15
C THR A 97 -2.99 7.11 -4.93
N ILE A 98 -2.16 6.26 -4.32
CA ILE A 98 -2.54 4.90 -3.91
C ILE A 98 -2.53 4.87 -2.39
N GLN A 99 -3.69 4.57 -1.80
CA GLN A 99 -3.86 4.36 -0.36
C GLN A 99 -4.08 2.89 -0.07
N ILE A 100 -3.57 2.43 1.06
CA ILE A 100 -3.74 1.04 1.51
C ILE A 100 -4.64 1.04 2.74
N LYS A 101 -5.66 0.17 2.74
CA LYS A 101 -6.52 -0.09 3.89
C LYS A 101 -6.55 -1.58 4.20
N PHE A 102 -6.76 -1.91 5.46
CA PHE A 102 -7.05 -3.28 5.89
C PHE A 102 -8.54 -3.43 6.17
N SER A 103 -9.09 -4.59 5.86
CA SER A 103 -10.46 -4.92 6.28
C SER A 103 -10.58 -4.85 7.82
N GLU A 104 -11.77 -4.54 8.35
CA GLU A 104 -12.00 -4.38 9.80
C GLU A 104 -11.47 -5.58 10.62
N ARG A 105 -11.73 -6.80 10.14
CA ARG A 105 -11.27 -8.03 10.79
C ARG A 105 -9.75 -8.14 10.84
N GLU A 106 -9.07 -7.72 9.77
CA GLU A 106 -7.61 -7.72 9.73
C GLU A 106 -7.00 -6.60 10.56
N ALA A 107 -7.65 -5.43 10.61
CA ALA A 107 -7.22 -4.34 11.48
C ALA A 107 -7.25 -4.79 12.96
N GLU A 108 -8.31 -5.46 13.41
CA GLU A 108 -8.41 -6.06 14.74
C GLU A 108 -7.31 -7.10 15.00
N ASN A 109 -7.11 -8.05 14.07
CA ASN A 109 -6.07 -9.08 14.16
C ASN A 109 -4.66 -8.48 14.23
N HIS A 110 -4.39 -7.43 13.45
CA HIS A 110 -3.08 -6.76 13.42
C HIS A 110 -2.79 -5.99 14.71
N ILE A 111 -3.78 -5.29 15.25
CA ILE A 111 -3.67 -4.59 16.55
C ILE A 111 -3.37 -5.59 17.66
N LEU A 112 -4.08 -6.73 17.68
CA LEU A 112 -3.82 -7.80 18.65
C LEU A 112 -2.40 -8.35 18.50
N SER A 113 -1.95 -8.64 17.27
CA SER A 113 -0.59 -9.14 17.01
C SER A 113 0.50 -8.17 17.48
N LYS A 114 0.34 -6.86 17.24
CA LYS A 114 1.29 -5.84 17.73
C LYS A 114 1.35 -5.82 19.26
N LYS A 115 0.19 -5.89 19.93
CA LYS A 115 0.11 -5.94 21.39
C LYS A 115 0.77 -7.19 21.95
N GLU A 116 0.48 -8.37 21.40
CA GLU A 116 1.10 -9.64 21.83
C GLU A 116 2.62 -9.65 21.60
N LYS A 117 3.10 -9.09 20.48
CA LYS A 117 4.53 -8.93 20.21
C LYS A 117 5.17 -8.01 21.26
N PHE A 118 4.52 -6.91 21.58
CA PHE A 118 5.00 -5.97 22.60
C PHE A 118 5.04 -6.62 24.00
N GLU A 119 4.02 -7.37 24.40
CA GLU A 119 3.99 -8.11 25.66
C GLU A 119 5.12 -9.14 25.74
N LYS A 120 5.36 -9.91 24.68
CA LYS A 120 6.50 -10.86 24.61
C LYS A 120 7.86 -10.19 24.65
N LEU A 121 7.98 -8.96 24.13
CA LEU A 121 9.21 -8.17 24.20
C LEU A 121 9.44 -7.63 25.63
N LEU A 122 8.36 -7.24 26.33
CA LEU A 122 8.42 -6.83 27.74
C LEU A 122 8.87 -7.97 28.67
N GLU A 123 8.36 -9.19 28.46
CA GLU A 123 8.75 -10.37 29.25
C GLU A 123 10.25 -10.69 29.13
N LYS A 124 10.85 -10.45 27.96
CA LYS A 124 12.26 -10.75 27.69
C LYS A 124 13.23 -9.63 28.06
N ASN A 125 12.78 -8.38 28.08
CA ASN A 125 13.63 -7.25 28.43
C ASN A 125 12.84 -6.15 29.18
N PRO A 126 12.79 -6.20 30.52
CA PRO A 126 12.09 -5.21 31.33
C PRO A 126 12.66 -3.79 31.22
N ILE A 127 13.84 -3.59 30.61
CA ILE A 127 14.42 -2.27 30.32
C ILE A 127 13.61 -1.54 29.23
N LEU A 128 12.87 -2.26 28.39
CA LEU A 128 12.01 -1.67 27.34
C LEU A 128 10.85 -0.85 27.93
N LEU A 129 10.43 -1.12 29.17
CA LEU A 129 9.42 -0.31 29.87
C LEU A 129 9.98 1.08 30.21
N LYS A 130 11.23 1.14 30.70
CA LYS A 130 11.91 2.41 30.97
C LYS A 130 12.15 3.22 29.69
N LEU A 131 12.53 2.56 28.59
CA LEU A 131 12.73 3.25 27.31
C LEU A 131 11.41 3.80 26.73
N LYS A 132 10.28 3.11 26.95
CA LYS A 132 8.95 3.60 26.57
C LYS A 132 8.51 4.81 27.41
N GLU A 133 8.77 4.78 28.71
CA GLU A 133 8.47 5.88 29.64
C GLU A 133 9.36 7.11 29.38
N ASP A 134 10.65 6.90 29.10
CA ASP A 134 11.63 7.98 28.89
C ASP A 134 11.46 8.73 27.55
N PHE A 135 10.86 8.09 26.53
CA PHE A 135 10.75 8.66 25.18
C PHE A 135 9.32 9.08 24.76
N GLY A 136 8.29 8.88 25.59
CA GLY A 136 6.95 9.43 25.34
C GLY A 136 6.34 9.06 23.98
N LEU A 137 6.63 7.86 23.46
CA LEU A 137 6.16 7.41 22.15
C LEU A 137 4.74 6.84 22.26
N ASP A 138 3.75 7.71 22.34
CA ASP A 138 2.36 7.34 22.02
C ASP A 138 2.24 7.13 20.51
N LEU A 139 2.43 5.89 20.07
CA LEU A 139 2.15 5.43 18.71
C LEU A 139 0.66 5.14 18.53
N PHE A 140 -0.21 6.09 18.85
CA PHE A 140 -1.62 6.06 18.48
C PHE A 140 -2.16 7.50 18.33
N GLU A 141 -2.14 8.00 17.10
CA GLU A 141 -3.21 8.84 16.54
C GLU A 141 -3.69 8.18 15.24
#